data_AF-A0A9I3EH71-F1
#
_entry.id   AF-A0A9I3EH71-F1
#
_cell.length_a   1.000
_cell.length_b   1.000
_cell.length_c   1.000
_cell.angle_alpha   90.00
_cell.angle_beta   90.00
_cell.angle_gamma   90.00
#
_symmetry.space_group_name_H-M   'P 1'
#
loop_
_entity.id
_entity.type
_entity.pdbx_description
1 polymer ?
#
loop_
_entity_poly.entity_id
_entity_poly.type
_entity_poly.pdbx_seq_one_letter_code
_entity_poly.pdbx_strand_id
1 'polypeptide(L)'
;MGRPRLIRFVLCLLTSRALLQVAEAADNPCAAGPPVDTNPAECCPTPMLVDGTIMMDCYQKYGEQTKKQLQMDGIPRGCCIAECAMNATNMYADGMLRRDDLSKMFMDAVQSKPEWMSLVRDATNACFELAEKRMEEIEAGAKLEPSFEGEKICHPISGTILRCMGMMMFAQCPASVFNVNDNCNKLREYGSVCPMI
;
A
#
# COMPACT_ATOMS: atom_id res chain seq x y z
N MET A 1 -70.77 24.55 -44.75
CA MET A 1 -70.09 23.29 -44.40
C MET A 1 -69.69 23.33 -42.93
N GLY A 2 -70.06 22.32 -42.14
CA GLY A 2 -69.43 21.96 -40.86
C GLY A 2 -69.89 22.65 -39.56
N ARG A 3 -70.71 21.94 -38.76
CA ARG A 3 -70.71 21.92 -37.27
C ARG A 3 -70.09 20.54 -36.88
N PRO A 4 -69.82 20.17 -35.61
CA PRO A 4 -69.23 20.82 -34.42
C PRO A 4 -68.23 19.87 -33.68
N ARG A 5 -67.87 20.21 -32.41
CA ARG A 5 -67.62 19.34 -31.22
C ARG A 5 -66.19 18.96 -30.76
N LEU A 6 -66.02 19.21 -29.44
CA LEU A 6 -65.32 18.46 -28.36
C LEU A 6 -63.78 18.31 -28.51
N ILE A 7 -62.95 18.41 -27.47
CA ILE A 7 -62.85 17.60 -26.24
C ILE A 7 -61.99 18.42 -25.23
N ARG A 8 -62.54 19.00 -24.16
CA ARG A 8 -62.53 18.53 -22.74
C ARG A 8 -61.28 17.76 -22.24
N PHE A 9 -60.52 18.42 -21.37
CA PHE A 9 -59.88 17.91 -20.14
C PHE A 9 -59.43 16.44 -20.09
N VAL A 10 -58.12 16.22 -19.95
CA VAL A 10 -57.59 15.09 -19.15
C VAL A 10 -56.52 15.62 -18.19
N LEU A 11 -56.85 15.51 -16.90
CA LEU A 11 -55.98 15.73 -15.74
C LEU A 11 -54.89 14.65 -15.67
N CYS A 12 -53.71 15.10 -15.22
CA CYS A 12 -52.92 14.51 -14.12
C CYS A 12 -52.70 12.99 -14.11
N LEU A 13 -51.43 12.57 -14.23
CA LEU A 13 -50.81 11.58 -13.34
C LEU A 13 -49.29 11.64 -13.53
N LEU A 14 -48.65 12.47 -12.69
CA LEU A 14 -47.21 12.47 -12.46
C LEU A 14 -46.83 11.11 -11.85
N THR A 15 -46.31 10.20 -12.67
CA THR A 15 -45.70 8.96 -12.18
C THR A 15 -44.23 9.22 -11.90
N SER A 16 -43.96 9.76 -10.72
CA SER A 16 -42.62 9.78 -10.14
C SER A 16 -42.19 8.34 -9.89
N ARG A 17 -41.55 7.70 -10.88
CA ARG A 17 -40.74 6.50 -10.65
C ARG A 17 -39.55 6.95 -9.81
N ALA A 18 -39.65 6.77 -8.49
CA ALA A 18 -38.50 6.73 -7.63
C ALA A 18 -37.59 5.60 -8.13
N LEU A 19 -36.50 5.99 -8.80
CA LEU A 19 -35.39 5.10 -9.07
C LEU A 19 -34.80 4.74 -7.70
N LEU A 20 -35.17 3.58 -7.16
CA LEU A 20 -34.33 2.92 -6.16
C LEU A 20 -33.01 2.59 -6.87
N GLN A 21 -32.04 3.49 -6.75
CA GLN A 21 -30.65 3.13 -6.93
C GLN A 21 -30.27 2.25 -5.74
N VAL A 22 -30.33 0.93 -5.95
CA VAL A 22 -29.58 0.00 -5.12
C VAL A 22 -28.12 0.37 -5.36
N ALA A 23 -27.53 1.10 -4.42
CA ALA A 23 -26.09 1.22 -4.37
C ALA A 23 -25.56 -0.19 -4.07
N GLU A 24 -25.09 -0.91 -5.09
CA GLU A 24 -24.17 -2.00 -4.87
C GLU A 24 -22.99 -1.39 -4.11
N ALA A 25 -22.87 -1.72 -2.83
CA ALA A 25 -21.64 -1.45 -2.10
C ALA A 25 -20.54 -2.15 -2.90
N ALA A 26 -19.57 -1.38 -3.41
CA ALA A 26 -18.43 -1.95 -4.08
C ALA A 26 -17.73 -2.89 -3.08
N ASP A 27 -17.86 -4.20 -3.30
CA ASP A 27 -17.19 -5.20 -2.47
C ASP A 27 -15.70 -4.91 -2.48
N ASN A 28 -15.08 -4.77 -1.31
CA ASN A 28 -13.63 -4.58 -1.18
C ASN A 28 -12.95 -5.82 -1.77
N PRO A 29 -12.27 -5.71 -2.94
CA PRO A 29 -11.69 -6.88 -3.62
C PRO A 29 -10.57 -7.55 -2.81
N CYS A 30 -10.09 -6.89 -1.75
CA CYS A 30 -9.01 -7.36 -0.91
C CYS A 30 -9.50 -8.14 0.33
N ALA A 31 -10.80 -8.08 0.65
CA ALA A 31 -11.35 -8.64 1.88
C ALA A 31 -11.18 -10.16 2.01
N ALA A 32 -11.17 -10.88 0.88
CA ALA A 32 -10.99 -12.33 0.85
C ALA A 32 -9.52 -12.78 1.00
N GLY A 33 -8.57 -11.84 0.99
CA GLY A 33 -7.14 -12.15 0.94
C GLY A 33 -6.69 -12.68 -0.43
N PRO A 34 -5.42 -13.09 -0.56
CA PRO A 34 -4.87 -13.64 -1.80
C PRO A 34 -5.63 -14.89 -2.26
N PRO A 35 -5.84 -15.09 -3.57
CA PRO A 35 -6.62 -16.21 -4.10
C PRO A 35 -5.89 -17.57 -4.06
N VAL A 36 -4.63 -17.58 -3.62
CA VAL A 36 -3.73 -18.74 -3.60
C VAL A 36 -2.82 -18.68 -2.38
N ASP A 37 -2.42 -19.85 -1.87
CA ASP A 37 -1.45 -20.01 -0.76
C ASP A 37 0.00 -20.04 -1.27
N THR A 38 0.30 -19.25 -2.32
CA THR A 38 1.63 -19.18 -2.93
C THR A 38 2.39 -17.99 -2.35
N ASN A 39 3.62 -18.24 -1.89
CA ASN A 39 4.46 -17.17 -1.35
C ASN A 39 4.81 -16.17 -2.47
N PRO A 40 4.57 -14.86 -2.31
CA PRO A 40 4.92 -13.85 -3.30
C PRO A 40 6.40 -13.91 -3.72
N ALA A 41 7.31 -14.23 -2.80
CA ALA A 41 8.74 -14.34 -3.10
C ALA A 41 9.07 -15.50 -4.07
N GLU A 42 8.22 -16.53 -4.13
CA GLU A 42 8.36 -17.62 -5.13
C GLU A 42 7.92 -17.19 -6.52
N CYS A 43 7.05 -16.18 -6.62
CA CYS A 43 6.57 -15.64 -7.89
C CYS A 43 7.49 -14.55 -8.44
N CYS A 44 8.05 -13.73 -7.55
CA CYS A 44 8.92 -12.64 -7.92
C CYS A 44 10.11 -12.56 -6.95
N PRO A 45 11.35 -12.76 -7.43
CA PRO A 45 12.55 -12.66 -6.60
C PRO A 45 12.91 -11.18 -6.39
N THR A 46 12.09 -10.45 -5.63
CA THR A 46 12.33 -9.03 -5.34
C THR A 46 13.68 -8.86 -4.64
N PRO A 47 14.53 -7.93 -5.09
CA PRO A 47 15.81 -7.70 -4.45
C PRO A 47 15.62 -7.14 -3.04
N MET A 48 16.43 -7.61 -2.10
CA MET A 48 16.52 -7.01 -0.77
C MET A 48 17.18 -5.63 -0.89
N LEU A 49 16.39 -4.57 -0.70
CA LEU A 49 16.88 -3.19 -0.74
C LEU A 49 17.57 -2.77 0.56
N VAL A 50 17.25 -3.45 1.66
CA VAL A 50 17.93 -3.35 2.95
C VAL A 50 18.51 -4.73 3.26
N ASP A 51 19.68 -4.76 3.89
CA ASP A 51 20.32 -6.02 4.29
C ASP A 51 19.35 -6.92 5.07
N GLY A 52 19.30 -8.20 4.68
CA GLY A 52 18.35 -9.17 5.23
C GLY A 52 18.58 -9.44 6.72
N THR A 53 19.83 -9.41 7.20
CA THR A 53 20.14 -9.59 8.61
C THR A 53 19.63 -8.40 9.44
N ILE A 54 19.80 -7.17 8.94
CA ILE A 54 19.22 -5.97 9.59
C ILE A 54 17.71 -6.10 9.70
N MET A 55 17.04 -6.50 8.62
CA MET A 55 15.58 -6.66 8.61
C MET A 55 15.12 -7.74 9.61
N MET A 56 15.84 -8.85 9.70
CA MET A 56 15.52 -9.93 10.65
C MET A 56 15.75 -9.51 12.10
N ASP A 57 16.84 -8.83 12.41
CA ASP A 57 17.11 -8.32 13.75
C ASP A 57 16.05 -7.31 14.20
N CYS A 58 15.63 -6.42 13.30
CA CYS A 58 14.56 -5.47 13.56
C CYS A 58 13.19 -6.15 13.70
N TYR A 59 12.91 -7.19 12.90
CA TYR A 59 11.70 -7.99 13.02
C TYR A 59 11.63 -8.73 14.36
N GLN A 60 12.73 -9.33 14.81
CA GLN A 60 12.78 -10.02 16.10
C GLN A 60 12.47 -9.08 17.28
N LYS A 61 12.91 -7.81 17.18
CA LYS A 61 12.67 -6.81 18.24
C LYS A 61 11.26 -6.23 18.23
N TYR A 62 10.71 -5.95 17.05
CA TYR A 62 9.49 -5.14 16.92
C TYR A 62 8.31 -5.84 16.23
N GLY A 63 8.48 -7.07 15.75
CA GLY A 63 7.48 -7.78 14.96
C GLY A 63 6.15 -8.00 15.68
N GLU A 64 6.19 -8.47 16.93
CA GLU A 64 4.97 -8.67 17.71
C GLU A 64 4.25 -7.36 18.04
N GLN A 65 4.98 -6.27 18.28
CA GLN A 65 4.40 -4.95 18.43
C GLN A 65 3.70 -4.51 17.15
N THR A 66 4.39 -4.60 15.99
CA THR A 66 3.82 -4.19 14.71
C THR A 66 2.57 -5.00 14.36
N LYS A 67 2.54 -6.31 14.64
CA LYS A 67 1.34 -7.15 14.45
C LYS A 67 0.15 -6.64 15.28
N LYS A 68 0.38 -6.27 16.54
CA LYS A 68 -0.68 -5.68 17.39
C LYS A 68 -1.17 -4.36 16.82
N GLN A 69 -0.25 -3.49 16.40
CA GLN A 69 -0.57 -2.17 15.83
C GLN A 69 -1.39 -2.26 14.54
N LEU A 70 -1.18 -3.30 13.72
CA LEU A 70 -1.97 -3.54 12.50
C LEU A 70 -3.44 -3.89 12.78
N GLN A 71 -3.79 -4.31 13.99
CA GLN A 71 -5.16 -4.63 14.40
C GLN A 71 -5.86 -3.44 15.07
N MET A 72 -5.19 -2.29 15.17
CA MET A 72 -5.72 -1.10 15.82
C MET A 72 -6.39 -0.18 14.81
N ASP A 73 -7.55 0.34 15.17
CA ASP A 73 -8.26 1.36 14.40
C ASP A 73 -7.68 2.77 14.64
N GLY A 74 -8.04 3.70 13.76
CA GLY A 74 -7.69 5.12 13.88
C GLY A 74 -6.48 5.52 13.03
N ILE A 75 -5.73 6.52 13.50
CA ILE A 75 -4.54 7.02 12.78
C ILE A 75 -3.49 5.90 12.71
N PRO A 76 -2.94 5.58 11.53
CA PRO A 76 -1.92 4.54 11.39
C PRO A 76 -0.69 4.80 12.27
N ARG A 77 -0.29 3.77 13.03
CA ARG A 77 0.93 3.78 13.85
C ARG A 77 2.16 3.48 13.00
N GLY A 78 3.30 4.06 13.36
CA GLY A 78 4.54 3.83 12.62
C GLY A 78 5.14 2.44 12.83
N CYS A 79 5.66 1.86 11.74
CA CYS A 79 6.29 0.54 11.77
C CYS A 79 7.71 0.61 12.35
N CYS A 80 7.88 0.17 13.60
CA CYS A 80 9.18 0.17 14.26
C CYS A 80 10.21 -0.78 13.65
N ILE A 81 9.79 -1.83 12.92
CA ILE A 81 10.73 -2.67 12.15
C ILE A 81 11.45 -1.81 11.10
N ALA A 82 10.68 -1.01 10.37
CA ALA A 82 11.23 -0.16 9.31
C ALA A 82 12.08 0.97 9.87
N GLU A 83 11.65 1.64 10.94
CA GLU A 83 12.46 2.68 11.58
C GLU A 83 13.76 2.11 12.18
N CYS A 84 13.72 0.92 12.79
CA CYS A 84 14.92 0.22 13.24
C CYS A 84 15.91 -0.02 12.08
N ALA A 85 15.41 -0.48 10.93
CA ALA A 85 16.24 -0.73 9.76
C ALA A 85 16.83 0.56 9.18
N MET A 86 16.04 1.65 9.16
CA MET A 86 16.50 2.96 8.71
C MET A 86 17.50 3.59 9.69
N ASN A 87 17.35 3.37 10.99
CA ASN A 87 18.34 3.77 12.00
C ASN A 87 19.64 2.99 11.85
N ALA A 88 19.57 1.66 11.68
CA ALA A 88 20.76 0.80 11.51
C ALA A 88 21.59 1.18 10.26
N THR A 89 20.95 1.78 9.26
CA THR A 89 21.59 2.24 8.02
C THR A 89 21.87 3.75 8.01
N ASN A 90 21.59 4.46 9.11
CA ASN A 90 21.71 5.92 9.25
C ASN A 90 20.88 6.72 8.23
N MET A 91 19.80 6.14 7.74
CA MET A 91 18.89 6.73 6.75
C MET A 91 17.76 7.55 7.37
N TYR A 92 17.48 7.34 8.66
CA TYR A 92 16.47 8.08 9.42
C TYR A 92 17.13 8.90 10.54
N ALA A 93 16.68 10.15 10.69
CA ALA A 93 17.03 11.01 11.82
C ALA A 93 15.94 12.08 12.00
N ASP A 94 15.55 12.34 13.25
CA ASP A 94 14.69 13.46 13.64
C ASP A 94 13.38 13.58 12.83
N GLY A 95 12.66 12.47 12.65
CA GLY A 95 11.39 12.43 11.91
C GLY A 95 11.54 12.40 10.39
N MET A 96 12.76 12.47 9.86
CA MET A 96 13.01 12.58 8.42
C MET A 96 13.86 11.43 7.90
N LEU A 97 13.57 11.02 6.66
CA LEU A 97 14.45 10.15 5.88
C LEU A 97 15.39 10.98 5.02
N ARG A 98 16.65 10.55 4.94
CA ARG A 98 17.66 11.11 4.03
C ARG A 98 17.39 10.60 2.62
N ARG A 99 16.48 11.26 1.90
CA ARG A 99 15.98 10.82 0.57
C ARG A 99 17.11 10.47 -0.40
N ASP A 100 18.12 11.33 -0.53
CA ASP A 100 19.20 11.13 -1.50
C ASP A 100 20.08 9.92 -1.14
N ASP A 101 20.46 9.80 0.13
CA ASP A 101 21.25 8.67 0.62
C ASP A 101 20.49 7.34 0.53
N LEU A 102 19.20 7.36 0.86
CA LEU A 102 18.34 6.17 0.78
C LEU A 102 18.11 5.75 -0.68
N SER A 103 17.88 6.72 -1.57
CA SER A 103 17.75 6.46 -3.01
C SER A 103 19.03 5.84 -3.55
N LYS A 104 20.20 6.37 -3.15
CA LYS A 104 21.49 5.81 -3.51
C LYS A 104 21.66 4.39 -2.98
N MET A 105 21.33 4.14 -1.72
CA MET A 105 21.40 2.81 -1.11
C MET A 105 20.54 1.79 -1.87
N PHE A 106 19.31 2.15 -2.26
CA PHE A 106 18.46 1.28 -3.05
C PHE A 106 19.02 0.99 -4.44
N MET A 107 19.59 1.98 -5.11
CA MET A 107 20.24 1.78 -6.41
C MET A 107 21.49 0.92 -6.31
N ASP A 108 22.30 1.10 -5.27
CA ASP A 108 23.49 0.30 -5.01
C ASP A 108 23.10 -1.18 -4.74
N ALA A 109 21.96 -1.43 -4.08
CA ALA A 109 21.43 -2.79 -3.84
C ALA A 109 21.01 -3.54 -5.12
N VAL A 110 20.70 -2.81 -6.19
CA VAL A 110 20.29 -3.39 -7.50
C VAL A 110 21.29 -3.11 -8.62
N GLN A 111 22.49 -2.62 -8.32
CA GLN A 111 23.50 -2.27 -9.33
C GLN A 111 23.90 -3.45 -10.24
N SER A 112 23.83 -4.68 -9.73
CA SER A 112 24.12 -5.91 -10.47
C SER A 112 22.85 -6.57 -11.06
N LYS A 113 21.72 -5.88 -11.01
CA LYS A 113 20.38 -6.36 -11.40
C LYS A 113 19.71 -5.32 -12.31
N PRO A 114 20.18 -5.15 -13.55
CA PRO A 114 19.76 -4.07 -14.44
C PRO A 114 18.25 -4.05 -14.71
N GLU A 115 17.60 -5.21 -14.70
CA GLU A 115 16.16 -5.36 -14.86
C GLU A 115 15.34 -4.68 -13.76
N TRP A 116 15.94 -4.40 -12.60
CA TRP A 116 15.31 -3.72 -11.47
C TRP A 116 15.61 -2.22 -11.39
N MET A 117 16.66 -1.72 -12.06
CA MET A 117 17.18 -0.37 -11.84
C MET A 117 16.15 0.73 -12.16
N SER A 118 15.47 0.65 -13.31
CA SER A 118 14.45 1.64 -13.65
C SER A 118 13.29 1.59 -12.66
N LEU A 119 12.81 0.37 -12.37
CA LEU A 119 11.70 0.15 -11.46
C LEU A 119 12.00 0.70 -10.06
N VAL A 120 13.18 0.41 -9.51
CA VAL A 120 13.56 0.85 -8.15
C VAL A 120 13.66 2.37 -8.10
N ARG A 121 14.25 3.01 -9.11
CA ARG A 121 14.30 4.47 -9.18
C ARG A 121 12.90 5.08 -9.22
N ASP A 122 12.04 4.57 -10.09
CA ASP A 122 10.70 5.14 -10.31
C ASP A 122 9.80 4.87 -9.09
N ALA A 123 9.90 3.69 -8.48
CA ALA A 123 9.23 3.35 -7.22
C ALA A 123 9.71 4.24 -6.06
N THR A 124 11.01 4.51 -5.95
CA THR A 124 11.55 5.38 -4.90
C THR A 124 10.91 6.76 -4.96
N ASN A 125 10.87 7.37 -6.15
CA ASN A 125 10.24 8.67 -6.34
C ASN A 125 8.75 8.64 -6.01
N ALA A 126 8.01 7.67 -6.54
CA ALA A 126 6.58 7.53 -6.29
C ALA A 126 6.26 7.34 -4.80
N CYS A 127 7.09 6.58 -4.06
CA CYS A 127 6.89 6.34 -2.64
C CYS A 127 7.16 7.58 -1.79
N PHE A 128 8.17 8.39 -2.12
CA PHE A 128 8.37 9.67 -1.46
C PHE A 128 7.24 10.66 -1.77
N GLU A 129 6.79 10.76 -3.02
CA GLU A 129 5.64 11.60 -3.39
C GLU A 129 4.34 11.16 -2.69
N LEU A 130 4.13 9.84 -2.52
CA LEU A 130 3.01 9.31 -1.76
C LEU A 130 3.10 9.71 -0.28
N ALA A 131 4.29 9.63 0.31
CA ALA A 131 4.52 10.05 1.70
C ALA A 131 4.27 11.55 1.88
N GLU A 132 4.71 12.39 0.94
CA GLU A 132 4.42 13.83 0.94
C GLU A 132 2.90 14.11 0.90
N LYS A 133 2.14 13.38 0.06
CA LYS A 133 0.67 13.49 -0.01
C LYS A 133 -0.04 13.05 1.27
N ARG A 134 0.60 12.22 2.09
CA ARG A 134 0.07 11.69 3.35
C ARG A 134 0.77 12.29 4.57
N MET A 135 1.50 13.38 4.42
CA MET A 135 2.34 13.93 5.47
C MET A 135 1.54 14.28 6.73
N GLU A 136 0.33 14.83 6.60
CA GLU A 136 -0.52 15.13 7.76
C GLU A 136 -0.88 13.88 8.58
N GLU A 137 -1.23 12.77 7.91
CA GLU A 137 -1.53 11.48 8.53
C GLU A 137 -0.27 10.87 9.19
N ILE A 138 0.88 10.96 8.50
CA ILE A 138 2.17 10.48 9.02
C ILE A 138 2.58 11.26 10.28
N GLU A 139 2.49 12.59 10.25
CA GLU A 139 2.83 13.46 11.39
C GLU A 139 1.87 13.27 12.56
N ALA A 140 0.60 12.99 12.29
CA ALA A 140 -0.36 12.62 13.34
C ALA A 140 0.02 11.27 13.98
N GLY A 141 0.40 10.28 13.17
CA GLY A 141 0.85 8.97 13.65
C GLY A 141 2.11 9.04 14.51
N ALA A 142 3.04 9.94 14.18
CA ALA A 142 4.27 10.17 14.94
C ALA A 142 4.03 10.78 16.34
N LYS A 143 2.85 11.40 16.55
CA LYS A 143 2.46 12.07 17.81
C LYS A 143 1.49 11.24 18.64
N LEU A 144 1.19 10.01 18.22
CA LEU A 144 0.34 9.13 18.98
C LEU A 144 0.99 8.72 20.30
N GLU A 145 0.16 8.53 21.31
CA GLU A 145 0.61 7.99 22.59
C GLU A 145 0.58 6.45 22.59
N PRO A 146 1.42 5.81 23.42
CA PRO A 146 1.32 4.39 23.71
C PRO A 146 -0.08 3.98 24.17
N SER A 147 -0.64 2.93 23.56
CA SER A 147 -1.94 2.33 23.90
C SER A 147 -1.82 1.04 24.70
N PHE A 148 -0.62 0.49 24.83
CA PHE A 148 -0.34 -0.64 25.72
C PHE A 148 1.06 -0.55 26.33
N GLU A 149 1.26 -1.28 27.42
CA GLU A 149 2.53 -1.28 28.13
C GLU A 149 3.67 -1.79 27.24
N GLY A 150 4.77 -1.03 27.21
CA GLY A 150 5.96 -1.36 26.43
C GLY A 150 5.88 -0.98 24.94
N GLU A 151 4.77 -0.41 24.46
CA GLU A 151 4.69 0.07 23.09
C GLU A 151 5.71 1.19 22.83
N LYS A 152 6.47 1.03 21.74
CA LYS A 152 7.33 2.07 21.17
C LYS A 152 6.61 2.79 20.05
N ILE A 153 6.52 4.11 20.15
CA ILE A 153 6.02 4.96 19.07
C ILE A 153 7.19 5.26 18.15
N CYS A 154 7.05 4.86 16.89
CA CYS A 154 8.00 5.14 15.82
C CYS A 154 7.32 6.06 14.80
N HIS A 155 8.13 6.83 14.09
CA HIS A 155 7.65 7.70 13.03
C HIS A 155 7.16 6.87 11.82
N PRO A 156 5.96 7.14 11.28
CA PRO A 156 5.42 6.31 10.21
C PRO A 156 6.20 6.36 8.88
N ILE A 157 6.97 7.41 8.63
CA ILE A 157 7.67 7.64 7.36
C ILE A 157 8.51 6.44 6.89
N SER A 158 9.27 5.81 7.79
CA SER A 158 10.12 4.66 7.48
C SER A 158 9.29 3.47 6.99
N GLY A 159 8.18 3.19 7.67
CA GLY A 159 7.24 2.14 7.30
C GLY A 159 6.53 2.43 5.98
N THR A 160 6.11 3.68 5.76
CA THR A 160 5.45 4.12 4.52
C THR A 160 6.34 3.87 3.31
N ILE A 161 7.61 4.27 3.36
CA ILE A 161 8.53 4.10 2.24
C ILE A 161 8.81 2.61 1.97
N LEU A 162 9.26 1.83 2.96
CA LEU A 162 9.62 0.43 2.73
C LEU A 162 8.45 -0.42 2.24
N ARG A 163 7.25 -0.18 2.78
CA ARG A 163 6.05 -0.91 2.37
C ARG A 163 5.63 -0.55 0.95
N CYS A 164 5.66 0.74 0.61
CA CYS A 164 5.39 1.18 -0.76
C CYS A 164 6.39 0.58 -1.76
N MET A 165 7.69 0.59 -1.42
CA MET A 165 8.72 -0.02 -2.27
C MET A 165 8.46 -1.51 -2.51
N GLY A 166 8.21 -2.28 -1.45
CA GLY A 166 7.91 -3.71 -1.56
C GLY A 166 6.68 -4.00 -2.44
N MET A 167 5.61 -3.22 -2.27
CA MET A 167 4.40 -3.35 -3.11
C MET A 167 4.67 -3.01 -4.58
N MET A 168 5.33 -1.89 -4.85
CA MET A 168 5.63 -1.45 -6.21
C MET A 168 6.52 -2.45 -6.95
N MET A 169 7.55 -2.96 -6.28
CA MET A 169 8.49 -3.95 -6.84
C MET A 169 7.82 -5.28 -7.14
N PHE A 170 6.91 -5.74 -6.28
CA PHE A 170 6.18 -6.96 -6.54
C PHE A 170 5.15 -6.79 -7.67
N ALA A 171 4.34 -5.72 -7.62
CA ALA A 171 3.28 -5.47 -8.60
C ALA A 171 3.83 -5.25 -10.03
N GLN A 172 5.02 -4.65 -10.14
CA GLN A 172 5.67 -4.35 -11.41
C GLN A 172 6.86 -5.28 -11.70
N CYS A 173 6.92 -6.44 -11.05
CA CYS A 173 8.00 -7.40 -11.19
C CYS A 173 8.38 -7.63 -12.66
N PRO A 174 9.66 -7.46 -13.06
CA PRO A 174 10.06 -7.58 -14.45
C PRO A 174 9.72 -8.97 -15.01
N ALA A 175 9.11 -9.00 -16.19
CA ALA A 175 8.67 -10.25 -16.81
C ALA A 175 9.81 -11.26 -17.04
N SER A 176 11.06 -10.78 -17.14
CA SER A 176 12.25 -11.62 -17.30
C SER A 176 12.61 -12.43 -16.05
N VAL A 177 12.14 -12.04 -14.87
CA VAL A 177 12.45 -12.71 -13.58
C VAL A 177 11.20 -13.24 -12.87
N PHE A 178 10.02 -12.94 -13.38
CA PHE A 178 8.76 -13.41 -12.83
C PHE A 178 8.54 -14.89 -13.16
N ASN A 179 8.25 -15.71 -12.15
CA ASN A 179 7.92 -17.12 -12.34
C ASN A 179 6.49 -17.25 -12.84
N VAL A 180 6.34 -17.51 -14.14
CA VAL A 180 5.04 -17.63 -14.79
C VAL A 180 4.41 -18.99 -14.49
N ASN A 181 3.36 -18.97 -13.66
CA ASN A 181 2.43 -20.09 -13.46
C ASN A 181 1.06 -19.53 -13.03
N ASP A 182 0.03 -20.37 -13.02
CA ASP A 182 -1.35 -19.96 -12.73
C ASP A 182 -1.49 -19.26 -11.37
N ASN A 183 -0.82 -19.78 -10.33
CA ASN A 183 -0.91 -19.19 -9.00
C ASN A 183 -0.23 -17.82 -8.93
N CYS A 184 0.97 -17.70 -9.50
CA CYS A 184 1.70 -16.45 -9.54
C CYS A 184 0.98 -15.39 -10.36
N ASN A 185 0.34 -15.76 -11.49
CA ASN A 185 -0.46 -14.82 -12.26
C ASN A 185 -1.64 -14.28 -11.46
N LYS A 186 -2.40 -15.15 -10.77
CA LYS A 186 -3.48 -14.73 -9.86
C LYS A 186 -2.97 -13.84 -8.73
N LEU A 187 -1.79 -14.14 -8.19
CA LEU A 187 -1.18 -13.36 -7.12
C LEU A 187 -0.71 -11.98 -7.60
N ARG A 188 -0.21 -11.87 -8.84
CA ARG A 188 0.13 -10.59 -9.46
C ARG A 188 -1.10 -9.73 -9.75
N GLU A 189 -2.18 -10.34 -10.24
CA GLU A 189 -3.47 -9.66 -10.42
C GLU A 189 -4.00 -9.13 -9.08
N TYR A 190 -4.00 -9.97 -8.04
CA TYR A 190 -4.36 -9.55 -6.69
C TYR A 190 -3.47 -8.40 -6.19
N GLY A 191 -2.14 -8.56 -6.26
CA GLY A 191 -1.17 -7.56 -5.81
C GLY A 191 -1.18 -6.24 -6.59
N SER A 192 -1.79 -6.20 -7.77
CA SER A 192 -1.99 -4.97 -8.55
C SER A 192 -3.15 -4.11 -8.02
N VAL A 193 -4.07 -4.72 -7.27
CA VAL A 193 -5.26 -4.08 -6.70
C VAL A 193 -5.19 -4.00 -5.17
N CYS A 194 -4.55 -4.99 -4.55
CA CYS A 194 -4.58 -5.23 -3.12
C CYS A 194 -3.19 -5.27 -2.50
N PRO A 195 -3.00 -4.64 -1.32
CA PRO A 195 -1.78 -4.76 -0.53
C PRO A 195 -1.38 -6.21 -0.25
N MET A 196 -0.11 -6.55 -0.52
CA MET A 196 0.50 -7.84 -0.15
C MET A 196 0.94 -7.81 1.32
N ILE A 197 -0.03 -7.81 2.24
CA ILE A 197 0.14 -7.84 3.71
C ILE A 197 -0.52 -9.06 4.30
#